data_AF-A0AAD8RTT3-F1
#
_entry.id   AF-A0AAD8RTT3-F1
#
_cell.length_a   1.000
_cell.length_b   1.000
_cell.length_c   1.000
_cell.angle_alpha   90.00
_cell.angle_beta   90.00
_cell.angle_gamma   90.00
#
_symmetry.space_group_name_H-M   'P 1'
#
loop_
_entity.id
_entity.type
_entity.pdbx_description
1 polymer ?
#
loop_
_entity_poly.entity_id
_entity_poly.type
_entity_poly.pdbx_seq_one_letter_code
_entity_poly.pdbx_strand_id
1 'polypeptide(L)' 'MTTRKEGNDAFIDQGWAAFAIAHHLKIGQSVTFNKVSSFKYSVVIFDHTCTEVMTRCADHGDATMCVVFEEQG' A
#
# COMPACT_ATOMS: atom_id res chain seq x y z
N MET A 1 6.51 7.05 0.31
CA MET A 1 5.14 7.46 -0.10
C MET A 1 4.72 8.57 0.82
N THR A 2 4.04 9.61 0.32
CA THR A 2 3.66 10.75 1.16
C THR A 2 2.16 10.80 1.40
N THR A 3 1.78 11.46 2.49
CA THR A 3 0.40 11.86 2.74
C THR A 3 0.26 13.36 2.59
N ARG A 4 -0.93 13.80 2.15
CA ARG A 4 -1.35 15.20 2.14
C ARG A 4 -2.64 15.32 2.94
N LYS A 5 -2.72 16.32 3.81
CA LYS A 5 -3.96 16.67 4.51
C LYS A 5 -4.56 17.92 3.86
N GLU A 6 -5.85 17.89 3.56
CA GLU A 6 -6.58 19.04 3.01
C GLU A 6 -7.91 19.19 3.77
N GLY A 7 -7.98 20.19 4.65
CA GLY A 7 -9.12 20.32 5.57
C GLY A 7 -9.27 19.10 6.48
N ASN A 8 -10.41 18.41 6.34
CA ASN A 8 -10.71 17.19 7.10
C ASN A 8 -10.36 15.90 6.34
N ASP A 9 -9.89 16.03 5.10
CA ASP A 9 -9.56 14.89 4.24
C ASP A 9 -8.06 14.59 4.29
N ALA A 10 -7.72 13.32 4.11
CA ALA A 10 -6.36 12.82 4.00
C ALA A 10 -6.18 12.03 2.71
N PHE A 11 -5.11 12.33 1.99
CA PHE A 11 -4.80 11.74 0.70
C PHE A 11 -3.48 11.01 0.78
N ILE A 12 -3.43 9.83 0.17
CA ILE A 12 -2.17 9.23 -0.18
C ILE A 12 -1.74 9.82 -1.52
N ASP A 13 -0.58 10.48 -1.53
CA ASP A 13 -0.20 11.39 -2.61
C ASP A 13 0.94 10.80 -3.45
N GLN A 14 2.16 11.32 -3.27
CA GLN A 14 3.29 10.90 -4.07
C GLN A 14 3.67 9.45 -3.79
N GLY A 15 3.85 8.70 -4.86
CA GLY A 15 4.15 7.26 -4.83
C GLY A 15 2.93 6.34 -4.96
N TRP A 16 1.70 6.83 -4.82
CA TRP A 16 0.50 5.98 -4.99
C TRP A 16 0.32 5.47 -6.41
N ALA A 17 0.41 6.35 -7.40
CA ALA A 17 0.27 5.93 -8.79
C ALA A 17 1.32 4.88 -9.18
N ALA A 18 2.58 5.08 -8.77
CA ALA A 18 3.66 4.13 -9.04
C ALA A 18 3.42 2.78 -8.35
N PHE A 19 2.99 2.80 -7.08
CA PHE A 19 2.62 1.60 -6.33
C PHE A 19 1.48 0.84 -7.02
N ALA A 20 0.40 1.54 -7.39
CA ALA A 20 -0.77 0.93 -8.04
C ALA A 20 -0.40 0.27 -9.38
N ILE A 21 0.45 0.91 -10.18
CA ILE A 21 0.94 0.37 -11.46
C ILE A 21 1.81 -0.86 -11.22
N ALA A 22 2.79 -0.79 -10.30
CA ALA A 22 3.73 -1.87 -10.03
C ALA A 22 3.04 -3.13 -9.48
N HIS A 23 1.93 -2.96 -8.76
CA HIS A 23 1.15 -4.05 -8.18
C HIS A 23 -0.13 -4.38 -8.96
N HIS A 24 -0.28 -3.82 -10.16
CA HIS A 24 -1.43 -4.04 -11.05
C HIS A 24 -2.79 -3.90 -10.33
N LEU A 25 -2.90 -2.90 -9.45
CA LEU A 25 -4.13 -2.66 -8.71
C LEU A 25 -5.28 -2.35 -9.67
N LYS A 26 -6.42 -2.98 -9.41
CA LYS A 26 -7.67 -2.81 -10.15
C LYS A 26 -8.74 -2.25 -9.22
N ILE A 27 -9.68 -1.53 -9.82
CA ILE A 27 -10.90 -1.10 -9.14
C ILE A 27 -11.63 -2.35 -8.60
N GLY A 28 -12.07 -2.28 -7.35
CA GLY A 28 -12.70 -3.40 -6.63
C GLY A 28 -11.73 -4.24 -5.79
N GLN A 29 -10.43 -3.97 -5.85
CA GLN A 29 -9.46 -4.52 -4.90
C GLN A 29 -9.34 -3.63 -3.67
N SER A 30 -9.09 -4.24 -2.52
CA SER A 30 -8.83 -3.54 -1.25
C SER A 30 -7.33 -3.57 -0.93
N VAL A 31 -6.81 -2.47 -0.38
CA VAL A 31 -5.42 -2.36 0.07
C VAL A 31 -5.42 -2.03 1.56
N THR A 32 -4.78 -2.88 2.36
CA THR A 32 -4.66 -2.69 3.82
C THR A 32 -3.22 -2.33 4.18
N PHE A 33 -3.05 -1.23 4.92
CA PHE A 33 -1.76 -0.81 5.48
C PHE A 33 -1.71 -1.14 6.97
N ASN A 34 -0.95 -2.15 7.36
CA ASN A 34 -0.77 -2.54 8.76
C ASN A 34 0.48 -1.87 9.32
N LYS A 35 0.34 -1.11 10.41
CA LYS A 35 1.47 -0.39 11.02
C LYS A 35 2.45 -1.38 11.66
N VAL A 36 3.71 -1.32 11.24
CA VAL A 36 4.82 -2.12 11.79
C VAL A 36 5.68 -1.26 12.72
N SER A 37 5.95 -0.02 12.33
CA SER A 37 6.63 0.99 13.15
C SER A 37 6.07 2.38 12.84
N SER A 38 6.64 3.45 13.37
CA SER A 38 6.16 4.84 13.17
C SER A 38 5.89 5.17 11.69
N PHE A 39 6.78 4.73 10.81
CA PHE A 39 6.76 5.08 9.39
C PHE A 39 6.72 3.86 8.45
N LYS A 40 6.85 2.64 8.97
CA LYS A 40 6.86 1.41 8.17
C LYS A 40 5.53 0.66 8.31
N TYR A 41 4.98 0.26 7.17
CA TYR A 41 3.72 -0.47 7.10
C TYR A 41 3.90 -1.70 6.23
N SER A 42 3.30 -2.83 6.62
CA SER A 42 3.10 -3.97 5.72
C SER A 42 1.81 -3.78 4.95
N VAL A 43 1.80 -4.22 3.70
CA VAL A 43 0.69 -4.01 2.77
C VAL A 43 0.14 -5.35 2.31
N VAL A 44 -1.18 -5.48 2.44
CA VAL A 44 -1.93 -6.65 1.94
C VAL A 44 -2.94 -6.17 0.91
N ILE A 45 -3.01 -6.85 -0.23
CA ILE A 45 -3.96 -6.55 -1.31
C ILE A 45 -4.97 -7.69 -1.35
N PHE A 46 -6.25 -7.37 -1.28
CA PHE A 46 -7.34 -8.33 -1.42
C PHE A 46 -8.08 -8.09 -2.74
N ASP A 47 -8.51 -9.17 -3.39
CA ASP A 47 -9.44 -9.05 -4.50
C ASP A 47 -10.89 -8.88 -4.02
N HIS A 48 -11.80 -8.76 -4.99
CA HIS A 48 -13.24 -8.63 -4.77
C HIS A 48 -13.89 -9.85 -4.06
N THR A 49 -13.16 -10.96 -3.93
CA THR A 49 -13.60 -12.17 -3.20
C THR A 49 -13.05 -12.20 -1.78
N CYS A 50 -12.39 -11.13 -1.32
CA CYS A 50 -11.66 -11.07 -0.05
C CYS A 50 -10.50 -12.08 0.02
N THR A 51 -10.03 -12.59 -1.12
CA THR A 51 -8.86 -13.46 -1.18
C THR A 51 -7.61 -12.59 -1.25
N GLU A 52 -6.61 -12.92 -0.44
CA GLU A 52 -5.31 -12.25 -0.49
C GLU A 52 -4.65 -12.51 -1.85
N VAL A 53 -4.44 -11.44 -2.61
CA VAL A 53 -3.67 -11.49 -3.85
C VAL A 53 -2.21 -11.42 -3.47
N MET A 54 -1.65 -12.57 -3.11
CA MET A 54 -0.22 -12.71 -2.83
C MET A 54 0.58 -12.27 -4.06
N THR A 55 1.08 -11.04 -4.05
CA THR A 55 2.02 -10.55 -5.05
C THR A 55 3.40 -11.07 -4.65
N ARG A 56 3.62 -12.38 -4.80
CA ARG A 56 4.94 -12.99 -4.56
C ARG A 56 5.90 -12.49 -5.62
N CYS A 57 6.92 -11.74 -5.21
CA CYS A 57 8.10 -11.55 -6.04
C CYS A 57 8.79 -12.92 -6.15
N ALA A 58 9.00 -13.43 -7.36
CA ALA A 58 9.62 -14.74 -7.58
C ALA A 58 11.04 -14.86 -6.97
N ASP A 59 11.66 -13.73 -6.64
CA ASP A 59 13.03 -13.62 -6.14
C ASP A 59 13.14 -13.44 -4.61
N HIS A 60 12.03 -13.13 -3.92
CA HIS A 60 12.03 -12.85 -2.49
C HIS A 60 10.92 -13.65 -1.78
N GLY A 61 11.32 -14.75 -1.13
CA GLY A 61 10.42 -15.68 -0.44
C GLY A 61 9.44 -14.99 0.52
N ASP A 62 8.15 -15.32 0.35
CA ASP A 62 7.01 -15.04 1.25
C ASP A 62 6.84 -13.65 1.87
N ALA A 63 7.41 -12.61 1.26
CA ALA A 63 7.36 -11.28 1.85
C ALA A 63 6.07 -10.53 1.48
N THR A 64 5.23 -10.29 2.48
CA THR A 64 4.27 -9.17 2.49
C THR A 64 5.03 -7.89 2.12
N MET A 65 4.53 -7.15 1.12
CA MET A 65 5.17 -5.91 0.67
C MET A 65 5.22 -4.89 1.82
N CYS A 66 6.32 -4.13 1.94
CA CYS A 66 6.43 -3.04 2.91
C CYS A 66 6.45 -1.69 2.20
N VAL A 67 5.78 -0.69 2.77
CA VAL A 67 5.86 0.71 2.33
C VAL A 67 6.28 1.61 3.49
N VAL A 68 6.96 2.71 3.15
CA VAL A 68 7.33 3.76 4.11
C VAL A 68 6.54 5.01 3.81
N PHE A 69 5.88 5.54 4.84
CA PHE A 69 5.22 6.84 4.80
C PHE A 69 6.11 7.90 5.43
N GLU A 70 6.39 8.96 4.69
CA GLU A 70 7.05 10.14 5.22
C GLU A 70 5.98 11.08 5.76
N GLU A 71 6.06 11.45 7.04
CA GLU A 71 5.23 12.53 7.58
C GLU A 71 5.79 13.86 7.10
N GLN A 72 4.94 14.69 6.49
CA GLN A 72 5.26 16.10 6.28
C GLN A 72 5.17 16.79 7.65
N GLY A 73 6.31 17.29 8.12
CA GLY A 73 6.42 18.06 9.37
C GLY A 73 5.75 19.41 9.30
#